data_AF-A0A7T8QS56-F1
#
_entry.id   AF-A0A7T8QS56-F1
#
_cell.length_a   1.000
_cell.length_b   1.000
_cell.length_c   1.000
_cell.angle_alpha   90.00
_cell.angle_beta   90.00
_cell.angle_gamma   90.00
#
_symmetry.space_group_name_H-M   'P 1'
#
loop_
_entity.id
_entity.type
_entity.pdbx_description
1 polymer ?
#
loop_
_entity_poly.entity_id
_entity_poly.type
_entity_poly.pdbx_seq_one_letter_code
_entity_poly.pdbx_strand_id
1 'polypeptide(L)'
;MSLKELVEFDKTLKRTFGTVDYGSLHFGESEIAAKEAIVFMLVGLKGHWKLPVGYFFVRGTRAAIQAGLIGNCLEMSHQVGVNVWTLTMDGAQHNISTFNALGANLQPNDLNELKTTFSNPCPGANHFVNAILDPPT
;
A
#
# COMPACT_ATOMS: atom_id res chain seq x y z
N MET A 1 -2.90 -0.36 -10.45
CA MET A 1 -2.69 -0.74 -11.86
C MET A 1 -3.88 -1.59 -12.31
N SER A 2 -4.48 -1.33 -13.47
CA SER A 2 -5.62 -2.11 -13.97
C SER A 2 -5.19 -3.48 -14.52
N LEU A 3 -6.02 -4.50 -14.32
CA LEU A 3 -5.84 -5.86 -14.82
C LEU A 3 -7.01 -6.27 -15.70
N LYS A 4 -6.77 -7.19 -16.64
CA LYS A 4 -7.86 -7.91 -17.30
C LYS A 4 -8.49 -8.87 -16.29
N GLU A 5 -9.80 -8.78 -16.12
CA GLU A 5 -10.55 -9.76 -15.32
C GLU A 5 -10.49 -11.13 -16.00
N LEU A 6 -9.72 -12.04 -15.41
CA LEU A 6 -9.52 -13.39 -15.92
C LEU A 6 -9.16 -14.30 -14.76
N VAL A 7 -9.90 -15.39 -14.60
CA VAL A 7 -9.62 -16.43 -13.61
C VAL A 7 -9.22 -17.69 -14.38
N GLU A 8 -8.03 -18.20 -14.07
CA GLU A 8 -7.46 -19.37 -14.75
C GLU A 8 -7.02 -20.43 -13.74
N PHE A 9 -7.26 -21.70 -14.07
CA PHE A 9 -6.75 -22.83 -13.31
C PHE A 9 -5.48 -23.37 -13.96
N ASP A 10 -4.37 -23.32 -13.23
CA ASP A 10 -3.12 -23.93 -13.64
C ASP A 10 -3.12 -25.42 -13.24
N LYS A 11 -3.11 -26.30 -14.25
CA LYS A 11 -3.14 -27.75 -14.07
C LYS A 11 -1.85 -28.30 -13.45
N THR A 12 -0.71 -27.64 -13.68
CA THR A 12 0.60 -28.05 -13.18
C THR A 12 0.73 -27.71 -11.70
N LEU A 13 0.36 -26.48 -11.34
CA LEU A 13 0.41 -25.97 -9.97
C LEU A 13 -0.83 -26.37 -9.15
N LYS A 14 -1.85 -26.94 -9.80
CA LYS A 14 -3.15 -27.31 -9.21
C LYS A 14 -3.79 -26.18 -8.41
N ARG A 15 -3.68 -24.95 -8.92
CA ARG A 15 -4.20 -23.74 -8.25
C ARG A 15 -4.88 -22.81 -9.22
N THR A 16 -5.86 -22.08 -8.70
CA THR A 16 -6.57 -21.02 -9.42
C THR A 16 -5.86 -19.69 -9.20
N PHE A 17 -5.79 -18.89 -10.26
CA PHE A 17 -5.20 -17.55 -10.26
C PHE A 17 -6.20 -16.51 -10.76
N GLY A 18 -5.87 -15.24 -10.51
CA GLY A 18 -6.64 -14.09 -11.01
C GLY A 18 -7.80 -13.69 -10.11
N THR A 19 -7.90 -14.27 -8.91
CA THR A 19 -8.83 -13.83 -7.87
C THR A 19 -8.21 -12.77 -6.97
N VAL A 20 -9.06 -12.10 -6.19
CA VAL A 20 -8.65 -11.15 -5.15
C VAL A 20 -7.79 -11.86 -4.09
N ASP A 21 -6.68 -11.22 -3.75
CA ASP A 21 -5.70 -11.67 -2.77
C ASP A 21 -5.13 -10.45 -2.00
N TYR A 22 -5.51 -10.34 -0.74
CA TYR A 22 -5.04 -9.32 0.21
C TYR A 22 -3.88 -9.85 1.09
N GLY A 23 -3.24 -10.96 0.71
CA GLY A 23 -2.18 -11.61 1.45
C GLY A 23 -2.65 -12.12 2.81
N SER A 24 -1.90 -11.80 3.87
CA SER A 24 -2.24 -12.20 5.25
C SER A 24 -3.45 -11.48 5.83
N LEU A 25 -3.97 -10.45 5.16
CA LEU A 25 -5.16 -9.73 5.60
C LEU A 25 -6.41 -10.50 5.16
N HIS A 26 -7.05 -11.20 6.09
CA HIS A 26 -8.31 -11.91 5.82
C HIS A 26 -9.49 -10.93 5.68
N PHE A 27 -9.62 -10.31 4.51
CA PHE A 27 -10.83 -9.60 4.09
C PHE A 27 -11.59 -10.45 3.08
N GLY A 28 -12.91 -10.58 3.26
CA GLY A 28 -13.76 -11.55 2.56
C GLY A 28 -13.72 -11.55 1.02
N GLU A 29 -14.28 -12.63 0.47
CA GLU A 29 -14.47 -12.98 -0.96
C GLU A 29 -13.20 -13.25 -1.79
N SER A 30 -12.51 -14.35 -1.46
CA SER A 30 -11.31 -14.88 -2.15
C SER A 30 -11.57 -15.47 -3.55
N GLU A 31 -12.81 -15.63 -3.98
CA GLU A 31 -13.16 -16.31 -5.24
C GLU A 31 -13.55 -15.36 -6.39
N ILE A 32 -13.50 -14.04 -6.15
CA ILE A 32 -13.88 -13.05 -7.17
C ILE A 32 -12.66 -12.65 -8.00
N ALA A 33 -12.84 -12.51 -9.31
CA ALA A 33 -11.81 -12.00 -10.22
C ALA A 33 -11.30 -10.61 -9.78
N ALA A 34 -9.98 -10.45 -9.70
CA ALA A 34 -9.36 -9.17 -9.44
C ALA A 34 -9.45 -8.24 -10.67
N LYS A 35 -9.57 -6.94 -10.42
CA LYS A 35 -9.57 -5.88 -11.46
C LYS A 35 -8.29 -5.07 -11.45
N GLU A 36 -7.54 -5.11 -10.35
CA GLU A 36 -6.43 -4.22 -10.12
C GLU A 36 -5.30 -4.94 -9.39
N ALA A 37 -4.07 -4.51 -9.63
CA ALA A 37 -2.90 -4.84 -8.81
C ALA A 37 -2.42 -3.59 -8.08
N ILE A 38 -2.20 -3.72 -6.77
CA ILE A 38 -1.45 -2.77 -5.96
C ILE A 38 -0.04 -3.32 -5.82
N VAL A 39 0.97 -2.49 -6.09
CA VAL A 39 2.38 -2.86 -5.97
C VAL A 39 3.06 -1.86 -5.03
N PHE A 40 3.76 -2.39 -4.03
CA PHE A 40 4.59 -1.61 -3.12
C PHE A 40 6.05 -1.77 -3.49
N MET A 41 6.77 -0.65 -3.52
CA MET A 41 8.17 -0.60 -3.91
C MET A 41 8.95 0.25 -2.92
N LEU A 42 10.10 -0.27 -2.46
CA LEU A 42 11.08 0.53 -1.76
C LEU A 42 11.96 1.26 -2.78
N VAL A 43 12.19 2.54 -2.53
CA VAL A 43 13.04 3.40 -3.36
C VAL A 43 14.14 3.97 -2.48
N GLY A 44 15.39 3.81 -2.90
CA GLY A 44 16.53 4.35 -2.18
C GLY A 44 16.52 5.87 -2.17
N LEU A 45 16.47 6.49 -0.98
CA LEU A 45 16.66 7.94 -0.85
C LEU A 45 18.12 8.33 -1.09
N LYS A 46 19.05 7.47 -0.68
CA LYS A 46 20.48 7.60 -0.90
C LYS A 46 20.94 6.42 -1.76
N GLY A 47 20.96 6.62 -3.07
CA GLY A 47 21.33 5.62 -4.07
C GLY A 47 20.23 5.39 -5.11
N HIS A 48 20.62 4.92 -6.28
CA HIS A 48 19.71 4.72 -7.41
C HIS A 48 19.21 3.28 -7.47
N TRP A 49 18.40 2.87 -6.49
CA TRP A 49 17.82 1.53 -6.48
C TRP A 49 16.31 1.56 -6.18
N LYS A 50 15.64 0.54 -6.71
CA LYS A 50 14.21 0.30 -6.57
C LYS A 50 13.98 -1.19 -6.39
N LEU A 51 13.14 -1.57 -5.44
CA LEU A 51 12.84 -2.98 -5.14
C LEU A 51 11.34 -3.16 -4.87
N PRO A 52 10.59 -3.88 -5.71
CA PRO A 52 9.24 -4.32 -5.37
C PRO A 52 9.27 -5.21 -4.13
N VAL A 53 8.46 -4.89 -3.12
CA VAL A 53 8.43 -5.63 -1.84
C VAL A 53 7.09 -6.31 -1.56
N GLY A 54 6.04 -5.94 -2.27
CA GLY A 54 4.74 -6.58 -2.15
C GLY A 54 3.85 -6.28 -3.33
N TYR A 55 3.00 -7.24 -3.69
CA TYR A 55 1.95 -7.04 -4.68
C TYR A 55 0.68 -7.77 -4.22
N PHE A 56 -0.47 -7.17 -4.49
CA PHE A 56 -1.76 -7.66 -4.04
C PHE A 56 -2.79 -7.48 -5.15
N PHE A 57 -3.63 -8.50 -5.35
CA PHE A 57 -4.69 -8.47 -6.34
C PHE A 57 -5.98 -8.02 -5.66
N VAL A 58 -6.55 -6.92 -6.16
CA VAL A 58 -7.71 -6.29 -5.52
C VAL A 58 -8.82 -6.05 -6.52
N ARG A 59 -10.02 -5.83 -5.99
CA ARG A 59 -11.19 -5.42 -6.76
C ARG A 59 -11.76 -4.17 -6.09
N GLY A 60 -11.26 -3.01 -6.51
CA GLY A 60 -11.48 -1.75 -5.81
C GLY A 60 -10.56 -1.64 -4.59
N THR A 61 -10.04 -0.44 -4.38
CA THR A 61 -9.14 -0.16 -3.25
C THR A 61 -9.93 0.45 -2.10
N ARG A 62 -10.00 -0.25 -0.97
CA ARG A 62 -10.55 0.31 0.29
C ARG A 62 -9.40 0.88 1.11
N ALA A 63 -9.53 2.13 1.55
CA ALA A 63 -8.48 2.83 2.28
C ALA A 63 -7.95 2.05 3.49
N ALA A 64 -8.83 1.41 4.27
CA ALA A 64 -8.45 0.59 5.41
C ALA A 64 -7.61 -0.64 5.03
N ILE A 65 -7.96 -1.31 3.92
CA ILE A 65 -7.19 -2.47 3.44
C ILE A 65 -5.82 -2.01 2.96
N GLN A 66 -5.77 -0.95 2.14
CA GLN A 66 -4.51 -0.42 1.64
C GLN A 66 -3.60 0.06 2.77
N ALA A 67 -4.15 0.72 3.79
CA ALA A 67 -3.42 1.13 5.00
C ALA A 67 -2.86 -0.08 5.77
N GLY A 68 -3.63 -1.18 5.88
CA GLY A 68 -3.13 -2.43 6.47
C GLY A 68 -1.98 -3.05 5.68
N LEU A 69 -2.09 -3.09 4.35
CA LEU A 69 -1.02 -3.61 3.47
C LEU A 69 0.25 -2.76 3.57
N ILE A 70 0.10 -1.43 3.65
CA ILE A 70 1.21 -0.50 3.90
C ILE A 70 1.84 -0.78 5.26
N GLY A 71 1.03 -0.97 6.31
CA GLY A 71 1.50 -1.33 7.64
C GLY A 71 2.37 -2.59 7.63
N ASN A 72 1.92 -3.66 6.97
CA ASN A 72 2.70 -4.90 6.81
C ASN A 72 4.02 -4.63 6.08
N CYS A 73 4.01 -3.83 4.99
CA CYS A 73 5.23 -3.49 4.26
C CYS A 73 6.22 -2.69 5.13
N LEU A 74 5.74 -1.75 5.94
CA LEU A 74 6.56 -0.96 6.86
C LEU A 74 7.16 -1.83 7.95
N GLU A 75 6.38 -2.74 8.54
CA GLU A 75 6.84 -3.67 9.55
C GLU A 75 7.91 -4.63 9.01
N MET A 76 7.65 -5.28 7.87
CA MET A 76 8.62 -6.19 7.25
C MET A 76 9.91 -5.47 6.85
N SER A 77 9.81 -4.22 6.37
CA SER A 77 10.99 -3.40 6.06
C SER A 77 11.82 -3.11 7.32
N HIS A 78 11.14 -2.77 8.42
CA HIS A 78 11.81 -2.49 9.69
C HIS A 78 12.51 -3.74 10.25
N GLN A 79 11.88 -4.91 10.17
CA GLN A 79 12.44 -6.18 10.65
C GLN A 79 13.78 -6.53 9.97
N VAL A 80 14.01 -6.10 8.73
CA VAL A 80 15.27 -6.30 7.99
C VAL A 80 16.23 -5.11 8.09
N GLY A 81 15.94 -4.13 8.96
CA GLY A 81 16.80 -2.97 9.20
C GLY A 81 16.62 -1.81 8.21
N VAL A 82 15.58 -1.84 7.38
CA VAL A 82 15.28 -0.74 6.43
C VAL A 82 14.34 0.27 7.09
N ASN A 83 14.79 1.51 7.19
CA ASN A 83 13.97 2.63 7.67
C ASN A 83 13.27 3.33 6.51
N VAL A 84 11.95 3.23 6.47
CA VAL A 84 11.10 3.97 5.53
C VAL A 84 10.77 5.35 6.11
N TRP A 85 11.15 6.41 5.39
CA TRP A 85 10.95 7.80 5.83
C TRP A 85 9.82 8.52 5.11
N THR A 86 9.43 8.02 3.95
CA THR A 86 8.44 8.65 3.06
C THR A 86 7.55 7.58 2.45
N LEU A 87 6.26 7.86 2.39
CA LEU A 87 5.28 7.11 1.61
C LEU A 87 4.76 8.04 0.52
N THR A 88 4.91 7.60 -0.73
CA THR A 88 4.45 8.34 -1.92
C THR A 88 3.32 7.59 -2.59
N MET A 89 2.22 8.28 -2.87
CA MET A 89 1.09 7.77 -3.66
C MET A 89 0.58 8.89 -4.59
N ASP A 90 -0.18 8.54 -5.63
CA ASP A 90 -0.81 9.57 -6.46
C ASP A 90 -1.87 10.37 -5.66
N GLY A 91 -2.34 11.47 -6.24
CA GLY A 91 -3.36 12.35 -5.65
C GLY A 91 -4.80 11.86 -5.77
N ALA A 92 -5.07 10.60 -6.06
CA ALA A 92 -6.44 10.10 -6.17
C ALA A 92 -7.14 10.06 -4.80
N GLN A 93 -8.45 10.31 -4.78
CA GLN A 93 -9.24 10.40 -3.53
C GLN A 93 -9.11 9.17 -2.62
N HIS A 94 -8.96 7.98 -3.21
CA HIS A 94 -8.77 6.74 -2.45
C HIS A 94 -7.42 6.72 -1.72
N ASN A 95 -6.33 7.17 -2.35
CA ASN A 95 -5.00 7.25 -1.72
C ASN A 95 -4.94 8.33 -0.64
N ILE A 96 -5.66 9.44 -0.83
CA ILE A 96 -5.82 10.48 0.20
C ILE A 96 -6.56 9.91 1.41
N SER A 97 -7.62 9.13 1.18
CA SER A 97 -8.34 8.44 2.24
C SER A 97 -7.46 7.40 2.95
N THR A 98 -6.52 6.75 2.24
CA THR A 98 -5.52 5.85 2.82
C THR A 98 -4.53 6.59 3.71
N PHE A 99 -4.03 7.77 3.31
CA PHE A 99 -3.23 8.63 4.19
C PHE A 99 -3.99 9.01 5.46
N ASN A 100 -5.28 9.34 5.34
CA ASN A 100 -6.15 9.60 6.49
C ASN A 100 -6.26 8.40 7.43
N ALA A 101 -6.43 7.19 6.87
CA ALA A 101 -6.49 5.95 7.65
C ALA A 101 -5.16 5.63 8.37
N LEU A 102 -4.02 6.06 7.82
CA LEU A 102 -2.70 5.96 8.45
C LEU A 102 -2.46 7.05 9.52
N GLY A 103 -3.31 8.08 9.56
CA GLY A 103 -3.24 9.16 10.54
C GLY A 103 -2.54 10.44 10.06
N ALA A 104 -2.31 10.58 8.75
CA ALA A 104 -1.99 11.85 8.11
C ALA A 104 -3.28 12.58 7.67
N ASN A 105 -3.20 13.85 7.29
CA ASN A 105 -4.31 14.62 6.73
C ASN A 105 -3.76 15.64 5.72
N LEU A 106 -3.83 15.31 4.44
CA LEU A 106 -3.25 16.11 3.35
C LEU A 106 -4.24 17.08 2.70
N GLN A 107 -5.54 16.89 2.95
CA GLN A 107 -6.61 17.74 2.42
C GLN A 107 -7.63 18.09 3.53
N PRO A 108 -7.21 18.78 4.59
CA PRO A 108 -8.13 19.25 5.61
C PRO A 108 -8.99 20.42 5.11
N ASN A 109 -10.13 20.65 5.76
CA ASN A 109 -10.91 21.87 5.55
C ASN A 109 -10.26 23.09 6.24
N ASP A 110 -9.57 22.88 7.36
CA ASP A 110 -8.78 23.88 8.08
C ASP A 110 -7.28 23.56 7.93
N LEU A 111 -6.49 24.52 7.46
CA LEU A 111 -5.03 24.35 7.31
C LEU A 111 -4.31 24.05 8.63
N ASN A 112 -4.89 24.41 9.78
CA ASN A 112 -4.34 24.04 11.09
C ASN A 112 -4.42 22.53 11.37
N GLU A 113 -5.28 21.80 10.65
CA GLU A 113 -5.41 20.34 10.73
C GLU A 113 -4.51 19.60 9.74
N LEU A 114 -3.72 20.34 8.93
CA LEU A 114 -2.78 19.75 7.98
C LEU A 114 -1.75 18.91 8.72
N LYS A 115 -1.70 17.62 8.38
CA LYS A 115 -0.79 16.67 9.00
C LYS A 115 -0.09 15.85 7.92
N THR A 116 1.13 16.23 7.59
CA THR A 116 1.91 15.61 6.51
C THR A 116 2.71 14.38 6.96
N THR A 117 2.48 13.89 8.18
CA THR A 117 3.20 12.76 8.75
C THR A 117 2.28 11.83 9.52
N PHE A 118 2.69 10.57 9.65
CA PHE A 118 2.05 9.59 10.52
C PHE A 118 3.11 8.77 11.25
N SER A 119 2.75 8.20 12.41
CA SER A 119 3.66 7.37 13.20
C SER A 119 3.97 6.09 12.44
N ASN A 120 5.23 5.66 12.44
CA ASN A 120 5.56 4.33 11.94
C ASN A 120 4.82 3.28 12.80
N PRO A 121 4.02 2.38 12.20
CA PRO A 121 3.23 1.40 12.95
C PRO A 121 4.09 0.33 13.63
N CYS A 122 5.39 0.24 13.31
CA CYS A 122 6.26 -0.78 13.87
C CYS A 122 6.67 -0.47 15.33
N PRO A 123 6.49 -1.42 16.28
CA PRO A 123 6.92 -1.23 17.66
C PRO A 123 8.43 -0.94 17.76
N GLY A 124 8.79 0.17 18.40
CA GLY A 124 10.19 0.60 18.58
C GLY A 124 10.74 1.50 17.47
N ALA A 125 9.98 1.72 16.38
CA ALA A 125 10.32 2.75 15.41
C ALA A 125 10.08 4.14 16.02
N ASN A 126 11.16 4.86 16.29
CA ASN A 126 11.13 6.20 16.88
C ASN A 126 11.16 7.31 15.82
N HIS A 127 10.43 7.12 14.71
CA HIS A 127 10.35 8.12 13.65
C HIS A 127 8.97 8.17 13.00
N PHE A 128 8.67 9.33 12.40
CA PHE A 128 7.48 9.55 11.60
C PHE A 128 7.76 9.24 10.13
N VAL A 129 6.74 8.77 9.42
CA VAL A 129 6.74 8.61 7.97
C VAL A 129 6.06 9.82 7.35
N ASN A 130 6.71 10.47 6.37
CA ASN A 130 6.14 11.59 5.64
C ASN A 130 5.17 11.09 4.56
N ALA A 131 4.00 11.69 4.50
CA ALA A 131 2.99 11.45 3.47
C ALA A 131 3.19 12.44 2.33
N ILE A 132 3.50 11.93 1.13
CA ILE A 132 3.83 12.75 -0.04
C ILE A 132 2.91 12.33 -1.19
N LEU A 133 2.32 13.32 -1.86
CA LEU A 133 1.64 13.09 -3.14
C LEU A 133 2.66 13.14 -4.27
N ASP A 134 2.57 12.20 -5.21
CA ASP A 134 3.41 12.21 -6.41
C ASP A 134 3.16 13.52 -7.18
N PRO A 135 4.19 14.34 -7.44
CA PRO A 135 4.01 15.53 -8.25
C PRO A 135 3.55 15.15 -9.67
N PRO A 136 2.73 15.99 -10.32
CA PRO A 136 2.40 15.78 -11.71
C PRO A 136 3.69 15.76 -12.56
N THR A 137 3.86 14.68 -13.32
CA THR A 137 4.94 14.51 -14.32
C THR A 137 4.63 15.24 -15.61
#